data_AF-A0A5C6RS26-F1
#
_entry.id   AF-A0A5C6RS26-F1
#
_cell.length_a   1.000
_cell.length_b   1.000
_cell.length_c   1.000
_cell.angle_alpha   90.00
_cell.angle_beta   90.00
_cell.angle_gamma   90.00
#
_symmetry.space_group_name_H-M   'P 1'
#
loop_
_entity.id
_entity.type
_entity.pdbx_description
1 polymer ?
#
loop_
_entity_poly.entity_id
_entity_poly.type
_entity_poly.pdbx_seq_one_letter_code
_entity_poly.pdbx_strand_id
1 'polypeptide(L)'
;MSRYLSFFAFLSLLSPQFGAAQDHTLRSLPPQAIALYPTLEDMHGYALGQHNDYILVFGGSIRSRLSEKGYEDFPNLDILLIDLKRRRASAFTNGNYDGSLGEQMSATGLSYQQQGGKLYLLGGYGYSESHGQYLTFPYITVVDLPATIDALLQGEAPIATFQQICDERMAIFDAEMDFNGQEFFLVNGKIAYKVRPFSDQAEYVEESYQDEVRTFQLEEGPGGELRVSAFQTWYDLEAFRDQYGTLIPERIEQALRKPNPQGPAQ
;
A
#
# COMPACT_ATOMS: atom_id res chain seq x y z
N MET A 1 -15.94 38.19 61.41
CA MET A 1 -16.18 38.00 59.97
C MET A 1 -14.88 37.53 59.34
N SER A 2 -14.69 36.21 59.26
CA SER A 2 -13.47 35.57 58.76
C SER A 2 -13.69 35.17 57.29
N ARG A 3 -12.83 35.65 56.39
CA ARG A 3 -12.84 35.30 54.96
C ARG A 3 -11.76 34.25 54.72
N TYR A 4 -12.19 33.02 54.41
CA TYR A 4 -11.31 31.95 53.94
C TYR A 4 -10.96 32.18 52.48
N LEU A 5 -9.66 32.26 52.18
CA LEU A 5 -9.09 32.25 50.83
C LEU A 5 -8.92 30.77 50.42
N SER A 6 -9.74 30.28 49.48
CA SER A 6 -9.56 28.96 48.89
C SER A 6 -8.55 29.01 47.75
N PHE A 7 -7.38 28.44 47.97
CA PHE A 7 -6.34 28.26 46.96
C PHE A 7 -6.65 26.99 46.16
N PHE A 8 -7.12 27.14 44.92
CA PHE A 8 -7.29 26.02 43.99
C PHE A 8 -5.92 25.64 43.42
N ALA A 9 -5.35 24.53 43.90
CA ALA A 9 -4.18 23.92 43.28
C ALA A 9 -4.61 23.16 42.03
N PHE A 10 -4.23 23.65 40.86
CA PHE A 10 -4.45 23.00 39.57
C PHE A 10 -3.39 21.89 39.41
N LEU A 11 -3.77 20.64 39.70
CA LEU A 11 -2.92 19.48 39.47
C LEU A 11 -2.98 19.14 37.96
N SER A 12 -2.01 19.60 37.18
CA SER A 12 -1.88 19.24 35.77
C SER A 12 -1.40 17.79 35.65
N LEU A 13 -2.33 16.89 35.35
CA LEU A 13 -2.03 15.51 34.94
C LEU A 13 -1.36 15.53 33.57
N LEU A 14 -0.04 15.44 33.54
CA LEU A 14 0.72 15.08 32.34
C LEU A 14 0.33 13.65 31.96
N SER A 15 -0.51 13.54 30.95
CA SER A 15 -0.82 12.26 30.32
C SER A 15 0.39 11.87 29.45
N PRO A 16 0.92 10.64 29.54
CA PRO A 16 1.93 10.20 28.58
C PRO A 16 1.27 10.14 27.20
N GLN A 17 1.73 10.98 26.28
CA GLN A 17 1.39 10.83 24.86
C GLN A 17 2.08 9.56 24.38
N PHE A 18 1.34 8.45 24.32
CA PHE A 18 1.74 7.33 23.48
C PHE A 18 1.71 7.84 22.03
N GLY A 19 2.89 8.05 21.45
CA GLY A 19 3.03 8.24 20.02
C GLY A 19 2.57 6.94 19.35
N ALA A 20 1.40 6.95 18.73
CA ALA A 20 1.17 6.07 17.60
C ALA A 20 2.25 6.44 16.58
N ALA A 21 3.08 5.49 16.18
CA ALA A 21 3.84 5.65 14.96
C ALA A 21 2.81 6.02 13.88
N GLN A 22 2.87 7.24 13.37
CA GLN A 22 2.00 7.64 12.28
C GLN A 22 2.40 6.78 11.09
N ASP A 23 1.54 5.83 10.77
CA ASP A 23 1.66 5.04 9.56
C ASP A 23 1.62 6.00 8.37
N HIS A 24 2.74 6.06 7.65
CA HIS A 24 2.92 6.98 6.54
C HIS A 24 2.11 6.57 5.30
N THR A 25 1.36 5.47 5.34
CA THR A 25 0.53 4.98 4.23
C THR A 25 -0.93 5.45 4.26
N LEU A 26 -1.28 6.47 5.05
CA LEU A 26 -2.61 7.10 5.04
C LEU A 26 -2.88 7.79 3.70
N ARG A 27 -3.31 7.00 2.73
CA ARG A 27 -3.82 7.43 1.44
C ARG A 27 -5.22 8.00 1.67
N SER A 28 -5.50 9.17 1.10
CA SER A 28 -6.69 9.95 1.45
C SER A 28 -7.96 9.35 0.86
N LEU A 29 -8.77 8.71 1.70
CA LEU A 29 -10.14 8.36 1.37
C LEU A 29 -11.08 9.53 1.64
N PRO A 30 -12.13 9.74 0.82
CA PRO A 30 -13.16 10.72 1.16
C PRO A 30 -13.90 10.27 2.43
N PRO A 31 -14.28 11.18 3.35
CA PRO A 31 -14.99 10.82 4.59
C PRO A 31 -16.27 10.00 4.36
N GLN A 32 -16.91 10.18 3.20
CA GLN A 32 -18.08 9.42 2.81
C GLN A 32 -17.77 7.94 2.56
N ALA A 33 -16.60 7.61 2.00
CA ALA A 33 -16.19 6.22 1.81
C ALA A 33 -15.94 5.53 3.15
N ILE A 34 -15.23 6.20 4.05
CA ILE A 34 -14.96 5.74 5.41
C ILE A 34 -16.28 5.45 6.16
N ALA A 35 -17.25 6.37 6.06
CA ALA A 35 -18.56 6.18 6.69
C ALA A 35 -19.36 4.97 6.14
N LEU A 36 -19.05 4.49 4.93
CA LEU A 36 -19.71 3.33 4.30
C LEU A 36 -19.04 2.01 4.66
N TYR A 37 -17.75 2.01 4.98
CA TYR A 37 -17.00 0.82 5.40
C TYR A 37 -16.01 1.20 6.52
N PRO A 38 -16.50 1.33 7.77
CA PRO A 38 -15.71 1.93 8.86
C PRO A 38 -14.38 1.26 9.18
N THR A 39 -14.23 -0.04 8.90
CA THR A 39 -12.96 -0.75 9.11
C THR A 39 -11.83 -0.20 8.23
N LEU A 40 -12.12 0.61 7.21
CA LEU A 40 -11.10 1.36 6.45
C LEU A 40 -10.28 2.31 7.34
N GLU A 41 -10.81 2.77 8.47
CA GLU A 41 -10.03 3.59 9.43
C GLU A 41 -8.94 2.78 10.14
N ASP A 42 -9.16 1.48 10.30
CA ASP A 42 -8.23 0.54 10.95
C ASP A 42 -7.34 -0.19 9.93
N MET A 43 -7.53 0.09 8.64
CA MET A 43 -6.75 -0.48 7.55
C MET A 43 -5.52 0.36 7.22
N HIS A 44 -4.43 -0.31 6.87
CA HIS A 44 -3.20 0.32 6.40
C HIS A 44 -2.56 -0.47 5.25
N GLY A 45 -1.63 0.16 4.52
CA GLY A 45 -0.89 -0.50 3.44
C GLY A 45 -1.75 -0.95 2.25
N TYR A 46 -3.00 -0.51 2.14
CA TYR A 46 -3.91 -0.85 1.05
C TYR A 46 -3.66 -0.03 -0.20
N ALA A 47 -4.09 -0.56 -1.34
CA ALA A 47 -4.17 0.16 -2.60
C ALA A 47 -5.58 0.65 -2.92
N LEU A 48 -5.71 1.79 -3.60
CA LEU A 48 -7.01 2.31 -4.05
C LEU A 48 -6.98 2.79 -5.50
N GLY A 49 -8.11 2.61 -6.17
CA GLY A 49 -8.40 3.21 -7.47
C GLY A 49 -9.81 3.77 -7.50
N GLN A 50 -10.00 4.89 -8.20
CA GLN A 50 -11.31 5.53 -8.32
C GLN A 50 -11.72 5.63 -9.79
N HIS A 51 -12.96 5.26 -10.09
CA HIS A 51 -13.57 5.49 -11.39
C HIS A 51 -15.03 5.92 -11.22
N ASN A 52 -15.35 7.12 -11.71
CA ASN A 52 -16.63 7.79 -11.46
C ASN A 52 -16.93 7.88 -9.94
N ASP A 53 -18.12 7.42 -9.53
CA ASP A 53 -18.60 7.39 -8.15
C ASP A 53 -18.17 6.13 -7.37
N TYR A 54 -17.28 5.31 -7.95
CA TYR A 54 -16.82 4.08 -7.32
C TYR A 54 -15.36 4.18 -6.87
N ILE A 55 -15.07 3.63 -5.69
CA ILE A 55 -13.72 3.39 -5.19
C ILE A 55 -13.55 1.90 -5.02
N LEU A 56 -12.42 1.37 -5.54
CA LEU A 56 -11.94 0.03 -5.26
C LEU A 56 -10.79 0.11 -4.25
N VAL A 57 -10.77 -0.81 -3.29
CA VAL A 57 -9.67 -0.99 -2.34
C VAL A 57 -9.14 -2.43 -2.46
N PHE A 58 -7.82 -2.58 -2.54
CA PHE A 58 -7.12 -3.84 -2.69
C PHE A 58 -6.07 -4.00 -1.58
N GLY A 59 -5.86 -5.23 -1.12
CA GLY A 59 -4.85 -5.56 -0.12
C GLY A 59 -4.96 -4.73 1.16
N GLY A 60 -3.81 -4.56 1.81
CA GLY A 60 -3.67 -3.93 3.10
C GLY A 60 -3.91 -4.88 4.27
N SER A 61 -3.71 -4.35 5.47
CA SER A 61 -3.89 -5.07 6.73
C SER A 61 -4.90 -4.33 7.61
N ILE A 62 -5.78 -5.08 8.26
CA ILE A 62 -6.77 -4.60 9.21
C ILE A 62 -6.18 -4.81 10.61
N ARG A 63 -5.98 -3.71 11.34
CA ARG A 63 -5.55 -3.78 12.74
C ARG A 63 -6.71 -4.18 13.62
N SER A 64 -6.64 -5.35 14.24
CA SER A 64 -7.70 -5.88 15.09
C SER A 64 -7.22 -6.10 16.52
N ARG A 65 -8.09 -5.79 17.48
CA ARG A 65 -7.81 -5.99 18.91
C ARG A 65 -8.15 -7.42 19.31
N LEU A 66 -7.13 -8.23 19.58
CA LEU A 66 -7.30 -9.61 20.07
C LEU A 66 -7.43 -9.71 21.59
N SER A 67 -6.89 -8.74 22.33
CA SER A 67 -7.01 -8.69 23.79
C SER A 67 -6.91 -7.27 24.31
N GLU A 68 -7.09 -7.08 25.63
CA GLU A 68 -6.97 -5.74 26.22
C GLU A 68 -5.61 -5.07 25.97
N LYS A 69 -4.56 -5.87 25.77
CA LYS A 69 -3.16 -5.43 25.61
C LYS A 69 -2.55 -5.78 24.24
N GLY A 70 -3.29 -6.40 23.34
CA GLY A 70 -2.76 -6.93 22.08
C GLY A 70 -3.57 -6.48 20.87
N TYR A 71 -2.86 -5.96 19.88
CA TYR A 71 -3.36 -5.76 18.52
C TYR A 71 -2.57 -6.68 17.60
N GLU A 72 -3.25 -7.25 16.61
CA GLU A 72 -2.62 -7.96 15.50
C GLU A 72 -3.17 -7.44 14.19
N ASP A 73 -2.33 -7.49 13.16
CA ASP A 73 -2.67 -7.05 11.82
C ASP A 73 -3.04 -8.28 10.98
N PHE A 74 -4.23 -8.27 10.41
CA PHE A 74 -4.75 -9.34 9.56
C PHE A 74 -4.76 -8.90 8.11
N PRO A 75 -4.33 -9.74 7.15
CA PRO A 75 -4.42 -9.37 5.74
C PRO A 75 -5.87 -9.16 5.33
N ASN A 76 -6.12 -8.12 4.55
CA ASN A 76 -7.39 -7.96 3.87
C ASN A 76 -7.46 -8.94 2.69
N LEU A 77 -8.44 -9.84 2.75
CA LEU A 77 -8.66 -10.86 1.72
C LEU A 77 -9.79 -10.47 0.76
N ASP A 78 -10.30 -9.24 0.83
CA ASP A 78 -11.41 -8.78 0.02
C ASP A 78 -10.99 -7.62 -0.90
N ILE A 79 -11.56 -7.58 -2.10
CA ILE A 79 -11.66 -6.34 -2.87
C ILE A 79 -12.89 -5.59 -2.34
N LEU A 80 -12.68 -4.37 -1.84
CA LEU A 80 -13.78 -3.54 -1.37
C LEU A 80 -14.25 -2.63 -2.52
N LEU A 81 -15.54 -2.65 -2.81
CA LEU A 81 -16.21 -1.76 -3.75
C LEU A 81 -17.09 -0.78 -2.97
N ILE A 82 -16.80 0.50 -3.09
CA ILE A 82 -17.53 1.58 -2.44
C ILE A 82 -18.28 2.38 -3.52
N ASP A 83 -19.60 2.38 -3.48
CA ASP A 83 -20.49 3.13 -4.37
C ASP A 83 -20.98 4.40 -3.65
N LEU A 84 -20.34 5.53 -3.98
CA LEU A 84 -20.62 6.83 -3.35
C LEU A 84 -22.01 7.35 -3.72
N LYS A 85 -22.50 7.04 -4.92
CA LYS A 85 -23.81 7.49 -5.42
C LYS A 85 -24.97 6.78 -4.74
N ARG A 86 -24.89 5.46 -4.60
CA ARG A 86 -25.92 4.64 -3.91
C ARG A 86 -25.67 4.53 -2.42
N ARG A 87 -24.54 5.04 -1.92
CA ARG A 87 -24.15 5.01 -0.50
C ARG A 87 -24.13 3.59 0.05
N ARG A 88 -23.41 2.71 -0.62
CA ARG A 88 -23.22 1.31 -0.21
C ARG A 88 -21.76 0.89 -0.38
N ALA A 89 -21.31 -0.03 0.44
CA ALA A 89 -20.05 -0.74 0.26
C ALA A 89 -20.33 -2.24 0.11
N SER A 90 -19.46 -2.94 -0.59
CA SER A 90 -19.52 -4.39 -0.79
C SER A 90 -18.10 -4.94 -0.76
N ALA A 91 -17.94 -6.13 -0.19
CA ALA A 91 -16.67 -6.84 -0.14
C ALA A 91 -16.77 -8.08 -1.03
N PHE A 92 -15.77 -8.28 -1.88
CA PHE A 92 -15.67 -9.42 -2.78
C PHE A 92 -14.43 -10.20 -2.41
N THR A 93 -14.63 -11.38 -1.83
CA THR A 93 -13.52 -12.21 -1.35
C THR A 93 -12.65 -12.67 -2.50
N ASN A 94 -11.37 -12.33 -2.37
CA ASN A 94 -10.26 -12.68 -3.25
C ASN A 94 -10.00 -14.20 -3.29
N GLY A 95 -10.59 -14.98 -2.37
CA GLY A 95 -10.42 -16.44 -2.23
C GLY A 95 -10.85 -17.30 -3.42
N ASN A 96 -11.18 -16.70 -4.57
CA ASN A 96 -11.35 -17.38 -5.86
C ASN A 96 -10.17 -17.12 -6.83
N TYR A 97 -9.17 -16.30 -6.47
CA TYR A 97 -8.01 -16.02 -7.32
C TYR A 97 -6.88 -16.93 -6.88
N ASP A 98 -6.81 -18.13 -7.45
CA ASP A 98 -5.77 -19.08 -7.12
C ASP A 98 -4.37 -18.57 -7.56
N GLY A 99 -3.34 -18.89 -6.76
CA GLY A 99 -1.95 -18.65 -7.09
C GLY A 99 -1.46 -17.20 -6.87
N SER A 100 -0.48 -16.78 -7.66
CA SER A 100 0.28 -15.53 -7.45
C SER A 100 -0.57 -14.27 -7.42
N LEU A 101 -1.68 -14.24 -8.15
CA LEU A 101 -2.58 -13.11 -8.21
C LEU A 101 -3.30 -12.91 -6.87
N GLY A 102 -3.94 -13.96 -6.34
CA GLY A 102 -4.62 -13.88 -5.05
C GLY A 102 -3.66 -13.57 -3.91
N GLU A 103 -2.48 -14.20 -3.92
CA GLU A 103 -1.42 -13.94 -2.95
C GLU A 103 -1.02 -12.45 -2.93
N GLN A 104 -0.71 -11.84 -4.08
CA GLN A 104 -0.38 -10.41 -4.15
C GLN A 104 -1.56 -9.53 -3.72
N MET A 105 -2.78 -9.86 -4.14
CA MET A 105 -3.98 -9.06 -3.81
C MET A 105 -4.29 -9.04 -2.31
N SER A 106 -3.74 -9.99 -1.54
CA SER A 106 -3.82 -10.02 -0.08
C SER A 106 -2.65 -9.33 0.64
N ALA A 107 -1.69 -8.79 -0.11
CA ALA A 107 -0.49 -8.18 0.45
C ALA A 107 -0.79 -6.84 1.12
N THR A 108 0.03 -6.50 2.12
CA THR A 108 0.10 -5.15 2.68
C THR A 108 1.28 -4.38 2.10
N GLY A 109 1.24 -3.05 2.21
CA GLY A 109 2.28 -2.15 1.70
C GLY A 109 2.37 -2.14 0.19
N LEU A 110 1.25 -2.29 -0.52
CA LEU A 110 1.22 -2.18 -1.98
C LEU A 110 1.62 -0.77 -2.42
N SER A 111 2.61 -0.69 -3.28
CA SER A 111 2.86 0.52 -4.07
C SER A 111 1.82 0.58 -5.18
N TYR A 112 1.24 1.76 -5.43
CA TYR A 112 0.30 1.88 -6.53
C TYR A 112 0.26 3.27 -7.12
N GLN A 113 -0.18 3.31 -8.38
CA GLN A 113 -0.48 4.52 -9.10
C GLN A 113 -1.64 4.28 -10.07
N GLN A 114 -2.53 5.27 -10.21
CA GLN A 114 -3.60 5.23 -11.21
C GLN A 114 -3.25 6.13 -12.40
N GLN A 115 -3.42 5.61 -13.62
CA GLN A 115 -3.30 6.36 -14.88
C GLN A 115 -4.60 6.17 -15.68
N GLY A 116 -5.43 7.21 -15.72
CA GLY A 116 -6.73 7.12 -16.40
C GLY A 116 -7.61 6.01 -15.82
N GLY A 117 -8.03 5.06 -16.67
CA GLY A 117 -8.83 3.90 -16.26
C GLY A 117 -8.04 2.72 -15.71
N LYS A 118 -6.70 2.79 -15.65
CA LYS A 118 -5.85 1.68 -15.18
C LYS A 118 -5.25 1.99 -13.80
N LEU A 119 -5.28 1.02 -12.90
CA LEU A 119 -4.57 1.05 -11.61
C LEU A 119 -3.41 0.04 -11.65
N TYR A 120 -2.22 0.49 -11.28
CA TYR A 120 -1.01 -0.32 -11.24
C TYR A 120 -0.71 -0.64 -9.79
N LEU A 121 -0.61 -1.93 -9.46
CA LEU A 121 -0.29 -2.45 -8.14
C LEU A 121 1.08 -3.11 -8.19
N LEU A 122 2.00 -2.69 -7.33
CA LEU A 122 3.37 -3.15 -7.30
C LEU A 122 3.72 -3.75 -5.95
N GLY A 123 4.37 -4.90 -6.04
CA GLY A 123 4.99 -5.60 -4.94
C GLY A 123 4.01 -5.92 -3.80
N GLY A 124 4.35 -5.48 -2.60
CA GLY A 124 3.63 -5.77 -1.36
C GLY A 124 4.24 -6.95 -0.59
N TYR A 125 3.99 -7.01 0.71
CA TYR A 125 4.45 -8.08 1.60
C TYR A 125 3.27 -8.91 2.10
N GLY A 126 3.39 -10.23 2.05
CA GLY A 126 2.34 -11.13 2.49
C GLY A 126 2.76 -12.58 2.50
N TYR A 127 1.83 -13.45 2.91
CA TYR A 127 2.05 -14.89 2.90
C TYR A 127 1.84 -15.45 1.49
N SER A 128 2.83 -16.17 0.98
CA SER A 128 2.70 -16.95 -0.24
C SER A 128 2.48 -18.41 0.14
N GLU A 129 1.30 -18.95 -0.18
CA GLU A 129 1.00 -20.36 0.00
C GLU A 129 1.87 -21.21 -0.93
N SER A 130 2.08 -20.72 -2.17
CA SER A 130 2.91 -21.35 -3.19
C SER A 130 4.37 -21.55 -2.75
N HIS A 131 4.89 -20.67 -1.89
CA HIS A 131 6.26 -20.76 -1.35
C HIS A 131 6.31 -21.20 0.12
N GLY A 132 5.16 -21.32 0.79
CA GLY A 132 5.07 -21.67 2.21
C GLY A 132 5.73 -20.67 3.16
N GLN A 133 5.87 -19.40 2.77
CA GLN A 133 6.59 -18.36 3.53
C GLN A 133 5.97 -16.98 3.35
N TYR A 134 6.28 -16.04 4.25
CA TYR A 134 6.03 -14.62 3.96
C TYR A 134 7.19 -14.09 3.13
N LEU A 135 6.87 -13.30 2.13
CA LEU A 135 7.84 -12.69 1.22
C LEU A 135 7.30 -11.36 0.68
N THR A 136 8.19 -10.54 0.15
CA THR A 136 7.82 -9.41 -0.69
C THR A 136 7.59 -9.90 -2.12
N PHE A 137 6.38 -9.68 -2.63
CA PHE A 137 5.96 -10.20 -3.92
C PHE A 137 6.68 -9.47 -5.07
N PRO A 138 7.16 -10.19 -6.11
CA PRO A 138 7.85 -9.58 -7.26
C PRO A 138 6.88 -9.25 -8.40
N TYR A 139 5.65 -8.79 -8.09
CA TYR A 139 4.59 -8.69 -9.09
C TYR A 139 4.21 -7.24 -9.40
N ILE A 140 3.90 -6.99 -10.67
CA ILE A 140 3.13 -5.83 -11.13
C ILE A 140 1.79 -6.35 -11.60
N THR A 141 0.69 -5.84 -11.05
CA THR A 141 -0.66 -6.11 -11.55
C THR A 141 -1.31 -4.84 -12.07
N VAL A 142 -1.75 -4.87 -13.32
CA VAL A 142 -2.52 -3.81 -13.96
C VAL A 142 -4.00 -4.18 -13.89
N VAL A 143 -4.79 -3.28 -13.32
CA VAL A 143 -6.24 -3.42 -13.11
C VAL A 143 -6.97 -2.45 -14.03
N ASP A 144 -7.85 -2.96 -14.90
CA ASP A 144 -8.80 -2.14 -15.67
C ASP A 144 -9.99 -1.75 -14.78
N LEU A 145 -9.95 -0.55 -14.18
CA LEU A 145 -10.94 -0.11 -13.20
C LEU A 145 -12.38 -0.14 -13.74
N PRO A 146 -12.70 0.40 -14.93
CA PRO A 146 -14.04 0.28 -15.50
C PRO A 146 -14.52 -1.16 -15.60
N ALA A 147 -13.73 -2.06 -16.21
CA ALA A 147 -14.12 -3.44 -16.41
C ALA A 147 -14.23 -4.20 -15.08
N THR A 148 -13.32 -3.96 -14.14
CA THR A 148 -13.38 -4.54 -12.79
C THR A 148 -14.66 -4.13 -12.08
N ILE A 149 -15.01 -2.85 -12.09
CA ILE A 149 -16.24 -2.35 -11.45
C ILE A 149 -17.46 -2.98 -12.09
N ASP A 150 -17.53 -3.05 -13.41
CA ASP A 150 -18.65 -3.66 -14.13
C ASP A 150 -18.83 -5.13 -13.79
N ALA A 151 -17.74 -5.91 -13.74
CA ALA A 151 -17.75 -7.32 -13.33
C ALA A 151 -18.27 -7.48 -11.90
N LEU A 152 -17.74 -6.70 -10.94
CA LEU A 152 -18.16 -6.76 -9.54
C LEU A 152 -19.64 -6.37 -9.35
N LEU A 153 -20.14 -5.37 -10.08
CA LEU A 153 -21.55 -4.99 -10.05
C LEU A 153 -22.49 -6.07 -10.59
N GLN A 154 -21.98 -6.92 -11.50
CA GLN A 154 -22.71 -8.08 -12.05
C GLN A 154 -22.56 -9.34 -11.19
N GLY A 155 -21.73 -9.30 -10.13
CA GLY A 155 -21.43 -10.46 -9.29
C GLY A 155 -20.48 -11.45 -9.93
N GLU A 156 -19.71 -11.02 -10.93
CA GLU A 156 -18.73 -11.82 -11.66
C GLU A 156 -17.33 -11.68 -11.04
N ALA A 157 -16.48 -12.69 -11.26
CA ALA A 157 -15.08 -12.62 -10.85
C ALA A 157 -14.29 -11.71 -11.80
N PRO A 158 -13.62 -10.64 -11.32
CA PRO A 158 -12.92 -9.67 -12.16
C PRO A 158 -11.54 -10.13 -12.64
N ILE A 159 -11.16 -11.40 -12.49
CA ILE A 159 -9.81 -11.91 -12.82
C ILE A 159 -9.40 -11.56 -14.25
N ALA A 160 -10.33 -11.67 -15.20
CA ALA A 160 -10.08 -11.38 -16.62
C ALA A 160 -9.79 -9.88 -16.90
N THR A 161 -10.01 -9.01 -15.92
CA THR A 161 -9.75 -7.57 -15.99
C THR A 161 -8.37 -7.19 -15.44
N PHE A 162 -7.61 -8.19 -14.95
CA PHE A 162 -6.28 -8.01 -14.40
C PHE A 162 -5.22 -8.60 -15.34
N GLN A 163 -4.09 -7.91 -15.44
CA GLN A 163 -2.90 -8.41 -16.12
C GLN A 163 -1.71 -8.34 -15.16
N GLN A 164 -1.18 -9.52 -14.78
CA GLN A 164 -0.06 -9.62 -13.85
C GLN A 164 1.22 -10.03 -14.58
N ILE A 165 2.34 -9.42 -14.19
CA ILE A 165 3.68 -9.80 -14.61
C ILE A 165 4.59 -10.00 -13.40
N CYS A 166 5.58 -10.87 -13.54
CA CYS A 166 6.59 -11.15 -12.53
C CYS A 166 7.92 -10.50 -12.92
N ASP A 167 8.48 -9.69 -12.03
CA ASP A 167 9.79 -9.08 -12.15
C ASP A 167 10.41 -8.92 -10.75
N GLU A 168 11.49 -9.64 -10.46
CA GLU A 168 12.16 -9.64 -9.16
C GLU A 168 12.61 -8.23 -8.71
N ARG A 169 12.84 -7.31 -9.66
CA ARG A 169 13.18 -5.92 -9.34
C ARG A 169 12.02 -5.16 -8.71
N MET A 170 10.81 -5.72 -8.75
CA MET A 170 9.58 -5.18 -8.16
C MET A 170 9.24 -5.83 -6.81
N ALA A 171 10.12 -6.67 -6.27
CA ALA A 171 10.02 -7.15 -4.89
C ALA A 171 10.29 -5.99 -3.91
N ILE A 172 9.27 -5.17 -3.69
CA ILE A 172 9.30 -4.00 -2.81
C ILE A 172 7.93 -3.78 -2.16
N PHE A 173 7.89 -3.29 -0.94
CA PHE A 173 6.67 -2.85 -0.26
C PHE A 173 6.91 -1.51 0.46
N ASP A 174 5.82 -0.82 0.79
CA ASP A 174 5.81 0.52 1.40
C ASP A 174 6.57 1.59 0.61
N ALA A 175 6.85 1.36 -0.68
CA ALA A 175 7.43 2.39 -1.53
C ALA A 175 6.37 3.38 -2.02
N GLU A 176 6.76 4.64 -2.09
CA GLU A 176 5.98 5.68 -2.75
C GLU A 176 6.14 5.56 -4.26
N MET A 177 5.03 5.63 -4.99
CA MET A 177 4.98 5.44 -6.44
C MET A 177 4.24 6.59 -7.11
N ASP A 178 4.76 7.03 -8.26
CA ASP A 178 4.08 8.00 -9.12
C ASP A 178 4.51 7.82 -10.58
N PHE A 179 3.84 8.51 -11.51
CA PHE A 179 4.08 8.41 -12.95
C PHE A 179 4.09 9.80 -13.58
N ASN A 180 5.10 10.08 -14.41
CA ASN A 180 5.25 11.42 -15.02
C ASN A 180 4.57 11.58 -16.39
N GLY A 181 3.90 10.55 -16.89
CA GLY A 181 3.35 10.52 -18.26
C GLY A 181 4.11 9.57 -19.19
N GLN A 182 5.33 9.18 -18.83
CA GLN A 182 6.19 8.31 -19.62
C GLN A 182 6.74 7.13 -18.82
N GLU A 183 7.23 7.36 -17.60
CA GLU A 183 7.83 6.33 -16.75
C GLU A 183 7.30 6.40 -15.32
N PHE A 184 7.38 5.25 -14.65
CA PHE A 184 7.08 5.10 -13.24
C PHE A 184 8.30 5.39 -12.39
N PHE A 185 8.05 5.96 -11.23
CA PHE A 185 9.03 6.26 -10.19
C PHE A 185 8.64 5.54 -8.92
N LEU A 186 9.62 4.99 -8.22
CA LEU A 186 9.43 4.26 -6.97
C LEU A 186 10.52 4.63 -5.98
N VAL A 187 10.17 4.94 -4.72
CA VAL A 187 11.12 5.47 -3.74
C VAL A 187 10.84 5.00 -2.30
N ASN A 188 11.89 4.87 -1.49
CA ASN A 188 11.86 4.63 -0.04
C ASN A 188 11.16 3.34 0.45
N GLY A 189 11.08 2.31 -0.38
CA GLY A 189 10.45 1.04 0.02
C GLY A 189 11.38 0.10 0.78
N LYS A 190 10.86 -1.12 0.99
CA LYS A 190 11.50 -2.18 1.75
C LYS A 190 11.39 -3.51 1.03
N ILE A 191 12.25 -4.45 1.40
CA ILE A 191 12.09 -5.88 1.10
C ILE A 191 12.12 -6.65 2.42
N ALA A 192 11.27 -7.68 2.55
CA ALA A 192 11.22 -8.51 3.73
C ALA A 192 10.81 -9.95 3.39
N TYR A 193 11.26 -10.88 4.22
CA TYR A 193 10.82 -12.27 4.16
C TYR A 193 10.85 -12.92 5.54
N LYS A 194 9.98 -13.93 5.73
CA LYS A 194 9.91 -14.73 6.94
C LYS A 194 10.09 -16.21 6.62
N VAL A 195 11.27 -16.75 6.90
CA VAL A 195 11.59 -18.16 6.63
C VAL A 195 10.96 -19.05 7.70
N ARG A 196 10.33 -20.17 7.29
CA ARG A 196 9.63 -21.12 8.17
C ARG A 196 8.64 -20.40 9.13
N PRO A 197 7.63 -19.69 8.61
CA PRO A 197 6.85 -18.72 9.38
C PRO A 197 6.03 -19.31 10.54
N PHE A 198 5.77 -20.62 10.50
CA PHE A 198 5.01 -21.36 11.52
C PHE A 198 5.88 -22.23 12.43
N SER A 199 7.21 -22.05 12.37
CA SER A 199 8.15 -22.76 13.24
C SER A 199 8.55 -21.89 14.44
N ASP A 200 8.98 -22.54 15.52
CA ASP A 200 9.57 -21.87 16.69
C ASP A 200 10.90 -21.15 16.37
N GLN A 201 11.47 -21.41 15.18
CA GLN A 201 12.71 -20.81 14.68
C GLN A 201 12.45 -19.90 13.46
N ALA A 202 11.26 -19.29 13.41
CA ALA A 202 10.94 -18.34 12.35
C ALA A 202 11.90 -17.15 12.41
N GLU A 203 12.49 -16.82 11.26
CA GLU A 203 13.40 -15.69 11.11
C GLU A 203 12.75 -14.64 10.22
N TYR A 204 12.69 -13.40 10.70
CA TYR A 204 12.24 -12.24 9.94
C TYR A 204 13.45 -11.43 9.52
N VAL A 205 13.60 -11.20 8.22
CA VAL A 205 14.64 -10.35 7.64
C VAL A 205 13.95 -9.21 6.90
N GLU A 206 14.39 -7.98 7.15
CA GLU A 206 13.92 -6.77 6.49
C GLU A 206 15.12 -5.90 6.11
N GLU A 207 15.10 -5.39 4.88
CA GLU A 207 16.05 -4.40 4.40
C GLU A 207 15.27 -3.19 3.86
N SER A 208 15.73 -1.98 4.21
CA SER A 208 15.13 -0.73 3.73
C SER A 208 15.97 -0.14 2.60
N TYR A 209 15.34 0.21 1.49
CA TYR A 209 15.97 0.92 0.38
C TYR A 209 15.87 2.43 0.62
N GLN A 210 16.78 2.94 1.45
CA GLN A 210 16.88 4.37 1.76
C GLN A 210 17.61 5.11 0.64
N ASP A 211 17.09 6.28 0.26
CA ASP A 211 17.66 7.15 -0.76
C ASP A 211 17.88 6.47 -2.12
N GLU A 212 17.08 5.44 -2.41
CA GLU A 212 17.04 4.73 -3.68
C GLU A 212 15.80 5.14 -4.47
N VAL A 213 15.97 5.50 -5.74
CA VAL A 213 14.87 5.69 -6.69
C VAL A 213 14.96 4.64 -7.79
N ARG A 214 13.86 3.95 -8.08
CA ARG A 214 13.74 3.10 -9.27
C ARG A 214 12.91 3.83 -10.31
N THR A 215 13.37 3.86 -11.55
CA THR A 215 12.58 4.33 -12.70
C THR A 215 12.41 3.21 -13.71
N PHE A 216 11.24 3.10 -14.33
CA PHE A 216 10.94 2.06 -15.32
C PHE A 216 9.73 2.39 -16.18
N GLN A 217 9.60 1.70 -17.30
CA GLN A 217 8.43 1.77 -18.18
C GLN A 217 7.74 0.41 -18.25
N LEU A 218 6.46 0.43 -18.61
CA LEU A 218 5.71 -0.77 -18.96
C LEU A 218 5.38 -0.72 -20.44
N GLU A 219 5.85 -1.73 -21.17
CA GLU A 219 5.60 -1.88 -22.60
C GLU A 219 4.73 -3.11 -22.86
N GLU A 220 3.82 -2.99 -23.81
CA GLU A 220 3.13 -4.15 -24.37
C GLU A 220 3.96 -4.71 -25.53
N GLY A 221 4.18 -6.01 -25.48
CA GLY A 221 4.83 -6.72 -26.56
C GLY A 221 3.93 -7.01 -27.74
N PRO A 222 4.48 -7.58 -28.83
CA PRO A 222 3.71 -7.93 -30.02
C PRO A 222 2.53 -8.88 -29.75
N GLY A 223 2.57 -9.67 -28.68
CA GLY A 223 1.50 -10.56 -28.24
C GLY A 223 0.56 -9.98 -27.19
N GLY A 224 0.72 -8.70 -26.83
CA GLY A 224 -0.03 -8.05 -25.75
C GLY A 224 0.50 -8.35 -24.35
N GLU A 225 1.63 -9.06 -24.23
CA GLU A 225 2.26 -9.31 -22.94
C GLU A 225 2.93 -8.04 -22.42
N LEU A 226 2.62 -7.67 -21.17
CA LEU A 226 3.31 -6.57 -20.51
C LEU A 226 4.73 -6.98 -20.13
N ARG A 227 5.66 -6.02 -20.18
CA ARG A 227 7.03 -6.20 -19.70
C ARG A 227 7.56 -4.90 -19.11
N VAL A 228 8.46 -5.04 -18.13
CA VAL A 228 9.24 -3.92 -17.62
C VAL A 228 10.37 -3.60 -18.60
N SER A 229 10.46 -2.34 -19.04
CA SER A 229 11.54 -1.83 -19.87
C SER A 229 12.16 -0.57 -19.23
N ALA A 230 13.27 -0.10 -19.79
CA ALA A 230 13.96 1.13 -19.35
C ALA A 230 14.23 1.21 -17.83
N PHE A 231 14.38 0.08 -17.15
CA PHE A 231 14.57 0.04 -15.70
C PHE A 231 15.94 0.61 -15.30
N GLN A 232 15.96 1.50 -14.33
CA GLN A 232 17.18 2.05 -13.71
C GLN A 232 17.00 2.19 -12.20
N THR A 233 18.10 2.02 -11.48
CA THR A 233 18.19 2.31 -10.04
C THR A 233 19.15 3.48 -9.82
N TRP A 234 18.70 4.47 -9.07
CA TRP A 234 19.42 5.68 -8.76
C TRP A 234 19.77 5.70 -7.27
N TYR A 235 21.08 5.69 -6.99
CA TYR A 235 21.63 5.87 -5.64
C TYR A 235 22.16 7.29 -5.42
N ASP A 236 22.56 7.96 -6.51
CA ASP A 236 22.95 9.37 -6.49
C ASP A 236 21.72 10.23 -6.80
N LEU A 237 21.14 10.80 -5.74
CA LEU A 237 19.95 11.64 -5.85
C LEU A 237 20.22 12.99 -6.53
N GLU A 238 21.46 13.48 -6.54
CA GLU A 238 21.83 14.69 -7.28
C GLU A 238 21.80 14.40 -8.78
N ALA A 239 22.44 13.30 -9.21
CA ALA A 239 22.40 12.86 -10.61
C ALA A 239 20.97 12.54 -11.09
N PHE A 240 20.15 11.92 -10.24
CA PHE A 240 18.72 11.70 -10.52
C PHE A 240 17.98 13.03 -10.77
N ARG A 241 18.23 14.03 -9.93
CA ARG A 241 17.60 15.36 -10.04
C ARG A 241 18.07 16.13 -11.26
N ASP A 242 19.35 16.02 -11.61
CA ASP A 242 19.89 16.63 -12.83
C ASP A 242 19.30 16.01 -14.09
N GLN A 243 19.09 14.69 -14.10
CA GLN A 243 18.50 13.97 -15.23
C GLN A 243 17.02 14.31 -15.43
N TYR A 244 16.22 14.25 -14.36
CA TYR A 244 14.77 14.33 -14.46
C TYR A 244 14.23 15.75 -14.24
N GLY A 245 14.87 16.56 -13.39
CA GLY A 245 14.47 17.94 -13.11
C GLY A 245 12.97 18.08 -12.83
N THR A 246 12.27 18.84 -13.67
CA THR A 246 10.81 19.07 -13.53
C THR A 246 9.93 17.90 -13.95
N LEU A 247 10.51 16.81 -14.46
CA LEU A 247 9.80 15.57 -14.79
C LEU A 247 9.63 14.64 -13.59
N ILE A 248 10.26 14.94 -12.45
CA ILE A 248 10.04 14.20 -11.20
C ILE A 248 8.62 14.54 -10.70
N PRO A 249 7.75 13.55 -10.50
CA PRO A 249 6.42 13.80 -9.97
C PRO A 249 6.45 14.42 -8.57
N GLU A 250 5.48 15.26 -8.25
CA GLU A 250 5.44 15.98 -6.97
C GLU A 250 5.43 15.03 -5.77
N ARG A 251 4.71 13.90 -5.84
CA ARG A 251 4.69 12.90 -4.76
C ARG A 251 6.08 12.34 -4.48
N ILE A 252 6.87 12.10 -5.53
CA ILE A 252 8.24 11.58 -5.43
C ILE A 252 9.17 12.64 -4.85
N GLU A 253 9.06 13.88 -5.31
CA GLU A 253 9.77 15.03 -4.72
C GLU A 253 9.49 15.15 -3.23
N GLN A 254 8.23 15.05 -2.81
CA GLN A 254 7.84 15.11 -1.40
C GLN A 254 8.39 13.92 -0.61
N ALA A 255 8.34 12.71 -1.16
CA ALA A 255 8.88 11.51 -0.52
C ALA A 255 10.39 11.61 -0.29
N LEU A 256 11.15 12.15 -1.25
CA LEU A 256 12.59 12.38 -1.15
C LEU A 256 12.98 13.51 -0.19
N ARG A 257 12.07 14.41 0.17
CA ARG A 257 12.33 15.53 1.09
C ARG A 257 12.06 15.20 2.55
N LYS A 258 11.26 14.17 2.82
CA LYS A 258 10.91 13.77 4.19
C LYS A 258 12.14 13.10 4.82
N PRO A 259 12.73 13.65 5.89
CA PRO A 259 13.66 12.88 6.71
C PRO A 259 12.87 11.71 7.32
N ASN A 260 13.32 10.48 7.08
CA ASN A 260 12.66 9.31 7.64
C ASN A 260 12.90 9.31 9.17
N PRO A 261 11.87 9.21 10.03
CA PRO A 261 12.03 9.22 11.50
C PRO A 261 12.83 8.03 12.08
N GLN A 262 13.34 7.12 11.25
CA GLN A 262 14.18 5.99 11.64
C GLN A 262 15.60 6.14 11.09
N GLY A 263 16.30 7.17 11.53
CA GLY A 263 17.75 7.06 11.69
C GLY A 263 18.05 6.10 12.86
N PRO A 264 19.19 5.38 12.87
CA PRO A 264 19.53 4.52 13.99
C PRO A 264 19.55 5.38 15.26
N ALA A 265 18.86 4.92 16.31
CA ALA A 265 19.07 5.46 17.64
C ALA A 265 20.57 5.31 17.96
N GLN A 266 21.27 6.45 18.03
CA GLN A 266 22.58 6.52 18.68
C GLN A 266 22.39 6.50 20.20
#